data_AF-A0A4Q2KYZ3-F1
#
_entry.id   AF-A0A4Q2KYZ3-F1
#
_cell.length_a   1.000
_cell.length_b   1.000
_cell.length_c   1.000
_cell.angle_alpha   90.00
_cell.angle_beta   90.00
_cell.angle_gamma   90.00
#
_symmetry.space_group_name_H-M   'P 1'
#
loop_
_entity.id
_entity.type
_entity.pdbx_description
1 polymer ?
#
loop_
_entity_poly.entity_id
_entity_poly.type
_entity_poly.pdbx_seq_one_letter_code
_entity_poly.pdbx_strand_id
1 'polypeptide(L)' 'MKEIIRLLSSILDALQKPKKKKIFLTVGEAVQEMGTSREVIYKMMTYPDFPMNYVNSKRLVRIQEVPEWLQKHNREDFGK' A
#
# COMPACT_ATOMS: atom_id res chain seq x y z
N MET A 1 24.67 -32.13 -9.41
CA MET A 1 23.79 -32.13 -8.22
C MET A 1 24.01 -30.91 -7.30
N LYS A 2 25.25 -30.55 -6.91
CA LYS A 2 25.53 -29.41 -6.01
C LYS A 2 25.12 -28.02 -6.56
N GLU A 3 25.23 -27.79 -7.87
CA GLU A 3 24.87 -26.49 -8.46
C GLU A 3 23.36 -26.19 -8.42
N ILE A 4 22.52 -27.21 -8.63
CA ILE A 4 21.06 -27.06 -8.62
C ILE A 4 20.58 -26.63 -7.22
N ILE A 5 21.15 -27.22 -6.16
CA ILE A 5 20.83 -26.86 -4.78
C ILE A 5 21.21 -25.40 -4.49
N ARG A 6 22.38 -24.95 -4.94
CA ARG A 6 22.82 -23.56 -4.79
C ARG A 6 21.91 -22.58 -5.53
N LEU A 7 21.44 -22.93 -6.72
CA LEU A 7 20.51 -22.10 -7.49
C LEU A 7 19.15 -21.98 -6.79
N LEU A 8 18.62 -23.10 -6.29
CA LEU A 8 17.35 -23.13 -5.57
C LEU A 8 17.40 -22.33 -4.27
N SER A 9 18.48 -22.42 -3.49
CA SER A 9 18.66 -21.61 -2.29
C SER A 9 18.69 -20.10 -2.60
N SER A 10 19.40 -19.69 -3.66
CA SER A 10 19.45 -18.28 -4.09
C SER A 10 18.07 -17.74 -4.51
N ILE A 11 17.28 -18.55 -5.20
CA ILE A 11 15.90 -18.19 -5.59
C ILE A 11 15.01 -18.11 -4.35
N LEU A 12 15.14 -19.06 -3.42
CA LEU A 12 14.37 -19.05 -2.18
C LEU A 12 14.67 -17.80 -1.34
N ASP A 13 15.94 -17.39 -1.25
CA ASP A 13 16.36 -16.15 -0.59
C ASP A 13 15.82 -14.90 -1.30
N ALA A 14 15.80 -14.91 -2.65
CA ALA A 14 15.23 -13.80 -3.41
C ALA A 14 13.71 -13.67 -3.22
N LEU A 15 13.01 -14.80 -3.03
CA LEU A 15 11.57 -14.84 -2.76
C LEU A 15 11.23 -14.54 -1.30
N GLN A 16 12.10 -14.90 -0.35
CA GLN A 16 11.92 -14.65 1.09
C GLN A 16 12.33 -13.23 1.52
N LYS A 17 13.06 -12.47 0.68
CA LYS A 17 13.32 -11.07 0.99
C LYS A 17 11.98 -10.36 1.19
N PRO A 18 11.71 -9.81 2.40
CA PRO A 18 10.54 -8.98 2.58
C PRO A 18 10.71 -7.82 1.59
N LYS A 19 9.84 -7.76 0.57
CA LYS A 19 9.77 -6.58 -0.29
C LYS A 19 9.68 -5.41 0.67
N LYS A 20 10.70 -4.53 0.69
CA LYS A 20 10.67 -3.31 1.52
C LYS A 20 9.34 -2.65 1.21
N LYS A 21 8.39 -2.71 2.16
CA LYS A 21 7.05 -2.15 1.95
C LYS A 21 7.27 -0.69 1.65
N LYS A 22 6.89 -0.26 0.44
CA LYS A 22 6.99 1.15 0.07
C LYS A 22 6.12 1.92 1.05
N ILE A 23 6.73 2.86 1.76
CA ILE A 23 6.07 3.69 2.78
C ILE A 23 5.05 4.62 2.11
N PHE A 24 5.38 5.06 0.90
CA PHE A 24 4.56 5.94 0.07
C PHE A 24 4.13 5.21 -1.19
N LEU A 25 2.82 5.16 -1.41
CA LEU A 25 2.22 4.53 -2.58
C LEU A 25 1.52 5.58 -3.44
N THR A 26 1.63 5.44 -4.76
CA THR A 26 0.70 6.11 -5.66
C THR A 26 -0.72 5.57 -5.44
N VAL A 27 -1.74 6.29 -5.91
CA VAL A 27 -3.14 5.82 -5.86
C VAL A 27 -3.29 4.42 -6.50
N GLY A 28 -2.59 4.17 -7.61
CA GLY A 28 -2.63 2.86 -8.29
C GLY A 28 -2.01 1.74 -7.47
N GLU A 29 -0.92 2.01 -6.76
CA GLU A 29 -0.30 1.04 -5.85
C GLU A 29 -1.15 0.84 -4.60
N ALA A 30 -1.77 1.90 -4.06
CA ALA A 30 -2.68 1.81 -2.92
C ALA A 30 -3.93 0.96 -3.24
N VAL A 31 -4.47 1.05 -4.46
CA VAL A 31 -5.55 0.19 -4.95
C VAL A 31 -5.16 -1.29 -4.87
N GLN A 32 -3.94 -1.64 -5.29
CA GLN A 32 -3.45 -3.02 -5.24
C GLN A 32 -3.21 -3.50 -3.82
N GLU A 33 -2.60 -2.66 -2.96
CA GLU A 33 -2.27 -3.04 -1.59
C GLU A 33 -3.52 -3.14 -0.70
N MET A 34 -4.49 -2.23 -0.86
CA MET A 34 -5.72 -2.20 -0.06
C MET A 34 -6.84 -3.08 -0.62
N GLY A 35 -6.70 -3.58 -1.86
CA GLY A 35 -7.72 -4.39 -2.51
C GLY A 35 -9.05 -3.67 -2.72
N THR A 36 -9.01 -2.36 -2.99
CA THR A 36 -10.21 -1.51 -3.15
C THR A 36 -10.21 -0.75 -4.48
N SER A 37 -11.33 -0.15 -4.85
CA SER A 37 -11.43 0.60 -6.10
C SER A 37 -10.71 1.95 -6.02
N ARG A 38 -10.26 2.44 -7.18
CA ARG A 38 -9.64 3.77 -7.29
C ARG A 38 -10.57 4.89 -6.80
N GLU A 39 -11.87 4.74 -7.05
CA GLU A 39 -12.90 5.68 -6.61
C GLU A 39 -12.98 5.75 -5.08
N VAL A 40 -12.94 4.60 -4.40
CA VAL A 40 -12.93 4.55 -2.94
C VAL A 40 -11.68 5.24 -2.38
N ILE A 41 -10.51 5.01 -2.98
CA ILE A 41 -9.29 5.74 -2.57
C ILE A 41 -9.44 7.24 -2.78
N TYR A 42 -9.99 7.69 -3.90
CA TYR A 42 -10.24 9.13 -4.11
C TYR A 42 -11.22 9.71 -3.10
N LYS A 43 -12.28 8.97 -2.74
CA LYS A 43 -13.23 9.36 -1.68
C LYS A 43 -12.55 9.41 -0.30
N MET A 44 -11.62 8.50 0.00
CA MET A 44 -10.82 8.57 1.22
C MET A 44 -9.90 9.81 1.21
N MET A 45 -9.29 10.13 0.06
CA MET A 45 -8.41 11.29 -0.08
C MET A 45 -9.12 12.65 0.00
N THR A 46 -10.46 12.70 -0.03
CA THR A 46 -11.20 13.95 0.23
C THR A 46 -11.27 14.29 1.72
N TYR A 47 -10.98 13.34 2.61
CA TYR A 47 -10.94 13.60 4.04
C TYR A 47 -9.66 14.39 4.38
N PRO A 48 -9.76 15.48 5.16
CA PRO A 48 -8.64 16.39 5.41
C PRO A 48 -7.52 15.74 6.22
N ASP A 49 -7.84 14.72 7.01
CA ASP A 49 -6.91 13.98 7.85
C ASP A 49 -6.43 12.66 7.21
N PHE A 50 -6.81 12.40 5.96
CA PHE A 50 -6.38 11.20 5.25
C PHE A 50 -4.85 11.17 5.14
N PRO A 51 -4.19 10.03 5.45
CA PRO A 51 -2.74 9.93 5.46
C PRO A 51 -2.15 9.97 4.04
N MET A 52 -1.97 11.18 3.53
CA MET A 52 -1.34 11.46 2.24
C MET A 52 -0.36 12.64 2.30
N ASN A 53 0.62 12.62 1.41
CA ASN A 53 1.56 13.71 1.17
C ASN A 53 1.46 14.19 -0.28
N TYR A 54 1.75 15.48 -0.46
CA TYR A 54 2.00 16.06 -1.77
C TYR A 54 3.52 16.11 -2.00
N VAL A 55 4.02 15.33 -2.96
CA VAL A 55 5.44 15.30 -3.35
C VAL A 55 5.52 15.60 -4.83
N ASN A 56 6.17 16.71 -5.20
CA ASN A 56 6.33 17.13 -6.61
C ASN A 56 4.99 17.15 -7.37
N SER A 57 3.97 17.77 -6.77
CA SER A 57 2.58 17.83 -7.30
C SER A 57 1.86 16.48 -7.44
N LYS A 58 2.44 15.38 -6.94
CA LYS A 58 1.79 14.07 -6.88
C LYS A 58 1.26 13.79 -5.49
N ARG A 59 0.07 13.19 -5.44
CA ARG A 59 -0.52 12.69 -4.19
C ARG A 59 0.01 11.29 -3.92
N LEU A 60 0.64 11.10 -2.78
CA LEU A 60 1.18 9.82 -2.33
C LEU A 60 0.54 9.42 -1.01
N VAL A 61 0.02 8.21 -0.94
CA VAL A 61 -0.65 7.63 0.23
C VAL A 61 0.41 7.05 1.18
N ARG A 62 0.34 7.40 2.46
CA ARG A 62 1.18 6.82 3.52
C ARG A 62 0.52 5.53 4.00
N ILE A 63 0.75 4.44 3.28
CA ILE A 63 -0.03 3.21 3.41
C ILE A 63 0.04 2.58 4.81
N GLN A 64 1.11 2.82 5.57
CA GLN A 64 1.28 2.29 6.92
C GLN A 64 0.36 2.97 7.95
N GLU A 65 -0.06 4.21 7.70
CA GLU A 65 -0.95 4.98 8.58
C GLU A 65 -2.43 4.74 8.25
N VAL A 66 -2.72 4.25 7.03
CA VAL A 66 -4.10 4.01 6.57
C VAL A 66 -4.88 3.06 7.50
N PRO A 67 -4.34 1.94 8.00
CA PRO A 67 -5.06 1.07 8.92
C PRO A 67 -5.50 1.76 10.22
N GLU A 68 -4.65 2.62 10.77
CA GLU A 68 -5.00 3.39 11.97
C GLU A 68 -6.07 4.44 11.66
N TRP A 69 -5.97 5.11 10.50
CA TRP A 69 -6.98 6.06 10.03
C TRP A 69 -8.33 5.36 9.79
N LEU A 70 -8.33 4.14 9.24
CA LEU A 70 -9.53 3.31 9.04
C LEU A 70 -10.15 2.83 10.36
N GLN A 71 -9.41 2.77 11.47
CA GLN A 71 -10.01 2.51 12.79
C GLN A 71 -10.78 3.72 13.32
N LYS A 72 -10.45 4.92 12.85
CA LYS A 72 -11.09 6.19 13.27
C LYS A 72 -12.29 6.57 12.38
N HIS A 73 -12.38 5.99 11.18
CA HIS A 73 -13.45 6.24 10.21
C HIS A 73 -14.29 4.99 10.01
N ASN A 74 -15.56 5.05 10.39
CA ASN A 74 -16.44 3.89 10.27
C ASN A 74 -16.90 3.71 8.83
N ARG A 75 -17.29 2.48 8.49
CA ARG A 75 -17.84 2.14 7.16
C ARG A 75 -19.01 3.04 6.75
N GLU A 76 -19.74 3.57 7.73
CA GLU A 76 -20.88 4.49 7.57
C GLU A 76 -20.46 5.85 6.97
N ASP A 77 -19.23 6.31 7.20
CA ASP A 77 -18.69 7.55 6.63
C ASP A 77 -18.47 7.42 5.10
N PHE A 78 -18.30 6.20 4.61
CA PHE A 78 -18.10 5.92 3.19
C PHE A 78 -19.41 5.63 2.43
N GLY A 79 -20.53 5.46 3.14
CA GLY A 79 -21.84 5.05 2.61
C GLY A 79 -22.85 6.19 2.46
N LYS A 80 -22.59 7.10 1.53
CA LYS A 80 -23.61 7.87 0.80
C LYS A 80 -23.23 7.91 -0.66
#